data_AF-A0A1X4I0G7-F1
#
_entry.id   AF-A0A1X4I0G7-F1
#
_cell.length_a   1.000
_cell.length_b   1.000
_cell.length_c   1.000
_cell.angle_alpha   90.00
_cell.angle_beta   90.00
_cell.angle_gamma   90.00
#
_symmetry.space_group_name_H-M   'P 1'
#
loop_
_entity.id
_entity.type
_entity.pdbx_description
1 polymer ?
#
loop_
_entity_poly.entity_id
_entity_poly.type
_entity_poly.pdbx_seq_one_letter_code
_entity_poly.pdbx_strand_id
1 'polypeptide(L)'
;MWTRPVSGTGLEVDVRIGDVEAILLHVVRRYHYEVEQLPGVDLAGWQPIGGLKKGAPESNLASGTAVRIRPGAGASGSLFPLQVLTVRDILADCEGVVRWGGDDDPVDESLFYIGLGPDDDRVRKVADRFRVQEVTPGLGAGVTVDVLAPSRRERAKRLHREQRSH
;
A
#
# COMPACT_ATOMS: atom_id res chain seq x y z
N MET A 1 10.27 -15.16 1.95
CA MET A 1 10.02 -13.97 1.13
C MET A 1 10.58 -14.26 -0.24
N TRP A 2 9.97 -13.69 -1.27
CA TRP A 2 10.43 -13.83 -2.64
C TRP A 2 10.40 -12.47 -3.32
N THR A 3 11.36 -12.22 -4.19
CA THR A 3 11.38 -11.05 -5.07
C THR A 3 10.26 -11.19 -6.09
N ARG A 4 9.36 -10.20 -6.15
CA ARG A 4 8.20 -10.21 -7.04
C ARG A 4 8.21 -8.97 -7.94
N PRO A 5 7.99 -9.15 -9.25
CA PRO A 5 7.86 -8.02 -10.16
C PRO A 5 6.53 -7.30 -9.90
N VAL A 6 6.57 -5.98 -9.99
CA VAL A 6 5.38 -5.13 -10.00
C VAL A 6 4.97 -4.93 -11.46
N SER A 7 3.84 -5.52 -11.85
CA SER A 7 3.36 -5.53 -13.24
C SER A 7 3.32 -4.13 -13.85
N GLY A 8 3.99 -3.97 -15.00
CA GLY A 8 3.97 -2.74 -15.80
C GLY A 8 4.91 -1.61 -15.36
N THR A 9 5.57 -1.72 -14.20
CA THR A 9 6.42 -0.62 -13.68
C THR A 9 7.91 -0.87 -13.88
N GLY A 10 8.32 -2.11 -14.16
CA GLY A 10 9.74 -2.50 -14.21
C GLY A 10 10.41 -2.58 -12.84
N LEU A 11 9.63 -2.50 -11.75
CA LEU A 11 10.11 -2.58 -10.38
C LEU A 11 9.98 -4.00 -9.83
N GLU A 12 10.79 -4.34 -8.84
CA GLU A 12 10.69 -5.59 -8.09
C GLU A 12 10.74 -5.30 -6.58
N VAL A 13 10.09 -6.15 -5.78
CA VAL A 13 10.06 -5.98 -4.32
C VAL A 13 9.97 -7.32 -3.61
N ASP A 14 10.70 -7.45 -2.50
CA ASP A 14 10.67 -8.64 -1.66
C ASP A 14 9.44 -8.62 -0.73
N VAL A 15 8.49 -9.52 -0.93
CA VAL A 15 7.28 -9.60 -0.11
C VAL A 15 6.93 -11.04 0.26
N ARG A 16 5.98 -11.18 1.19
CA ARG A 16 5.36 -12.47 1.50
C ARG A 16 4.44 -12.88 0.35
N ILE A 17 4.65 -14.09 -0.17
CA ILE A 17 3.84 -14.65 -1.25
C ILE A 17 2.38 -14.88 -0.84
N GLY A 18 1.48 -14.88 -1.81
CA GLY A 18 0.06 -15.17 -1.61
C GLY A 18 -0.82 -13.92 -1.57
N ASP A 19 -1.69 -13.79 -0.56
CA ASP A 19 -2.65 -12.68 -0.47
C ASP A 19 -1.96 -11.34 -0.21
N VAL A 20 -0.93 -11.34 0.63
CA VAL A 20 -0.10 -10.17 0.92
C VAL A 20 0.56 -9.62 -0.34
N GLU A 21 1.15 -10.51 -1.15
CA GLU A 21 1.75 -10.17 -2.44
C GLU A 21 0.73 -9.45 -3.34
N ALA A 22 -0.45 -10.04 -3.58
CA ALA A 22 -1.46 -9.46 -4.46
C ALA A 22 -1.86 -8.03 -4.01
N ILE A 23 -1.97 -7.81 -2.71
CA ILE A 23 -2.37 -6.52 -2.14
C ILE A 23 -1.24 -5.50 -2.22
N LEU A 24 -0.03 -5.84 -1.78
CA LEU A 24 1.08 -4.88 -1.74
C LEU A 24 1.56 -4.53 -3.16
N LEU A 25 1.56 -5.47 -4.10
CA LEU A 25 1.87 -5.17 -5.50
C LEU A 25 0.83 -4.23 -6.12
N HIS A 26 -0.47 -4.38 -5.78
CA HIS A 26 -1.51 -3.42 -6.21
C HIS A 26 -1.25 -2.01 -5.67
N VAL A 27 -0.91 -1.89 -4.38
CA VAL A 27 -0.58 -0.60 -3.76
C VAL A 27 0.60 0.07 -4.47
N VAL A 28 1.71 -0.66 -4.64
CA VAL A 28 2.91 -0.12 -5.30
C VAL A 28 2.61 0.29 -6.74
N ARG A 29 1.87 -0.54 -7.48
CA ARG A 29 1.50 -0.26 -8.87
C ARG A 29 0.62 0.98 -8.99
N ARG A 30 -0.42 1.13 -8.16
CA ARG A 30 -1.26 2.34 -8.15
C ARG A 30 -0.47 3.56 -7.75
N TYR A 31 0.41 3.45 -6.75
CA TYR A 31 1.28 4.55 -6.37
C TYR A 31 2.15 5.01 -7.56
N HIS A 32 2.80 4.07 -8.24
CA HIS A 32 3.68 4.36 -9.39
C HIS A 32 2.95 5.10 -10.53
N TYR A 33 1.69 4.73 -10.82
CA TYR A 33 0.95 5.35 -11.92
C TYR A 33 0.16 6.59 -11.54
N GLU A 34 -0.29 6.71 -10.29
CA GLU A 34 -1.30 7.70 -9.90
C GLU A 34 -0.79 8.74 -8.90
N VAL A 35 0.31 8.44 -8.19
CA VAL A 35 0.93 9.36 -7.22
C VAL A 35 2.19 9.97 -7.82
N GLU A 36 3.13 9.12 -8.23
CA GLU A 36 4.35 9.50 -8.94
C GLU A 36 5.08 8.25 -9.45
N GLN A 37 5.77 8.39 -10.59
CA GLN A 37 6.61 7.31 -11.10
C GLN A 37 7.84 7.10 -10.22
N LEU A 38 7.97 5.89 -9.70
CA LEU A 38 9.06 5.49 -8.83
C LEU A 38 10.26 4.98 -9.65
N PRO A 39 11.50 5.43 -9.38
CA PRO A 39 12.70 4.72 -9.78
C PRO A 39 12.89 3.46 -8.90
N GLY A 40 13.64 2.47 -9.39
CA GLY A 40 13.89 1.21 -8.68
C GLY A 40 14.41 1.35 -7.25
N VAL A 41 15.21 2.39 -6.99
CA VAL A 41 15.81 2.67 -5.67
C VAL A 41 14.81 3.18 -4.62
N ASP A 42 13.63 3.62 -5.04
CA ASP A 42 12.60 4.18 -4.17
C ASP A 42 11.54 3.15 -3.76
N LEU A 43 11.87 1.86 -3.82
CA LEU A 43 11.01 0.78 -3.35
C LEU A 43 11.82 -0.21 -2.51
N ALA A 44 11.36 -0.45 -1.29
CA ALA A 44 11.93 -1.46 -0.41
C ALA A 44 10.84 -2.38 0.16
N GLY A 45 11.12 -3.68 0.21
CA GLY A 45 10.24 -4.71 0.76
C GLY A 45 10.78 -5.24 2.08
N TRP A 46 10.89 -6.56 2.16
CA TRP A 46 11.38 -7.27 3.34
C TRP A 46 12.72 -6.71 3.86
N GLN A 47 12.81 -6.57 5.18
CA GLN A 47 14.02 -6.14 5.87
C GLN A 47 14.28 -7.01 7.11
N PRO A 48 15.54 -7.33 7.44
CA PRO A 48 15.84 -8.10 8.65
C PRO A 48 15.43 -7.35 9.93
N ILE A 49 14.87 -8.07 10.90
CA ILE A 49 14.35 -7.49 12.15
C ILE A 49 15.40 -6.73 12.97
N GLY A 50 16.69 -7.04 12.81
CA GLY A 50 17.79 -6.45 13.59
C GLY A 50 17.92 -4.94 13.47
N GLY A 51 17.35 -4.32 12.43
CA GLY A 51 17.31 -2.87 12.24
C GLY A 51 15.95 -2.23 12.52
N LEU A 52 14.95 -2.98 13.00
CA LEU A 52 13.56 -2.54 13.15
C LEU A 52 13.12 -2.57 14.60
N LYS A 53 12.29 -1.61 15.01
CA LYS A 53 11.72 -1.60 16.36
C LYS A 53 10.63 -2.67 16.45
N LYS A 54 10.83 -3.63 17.35
CA LYS A 54 9.85 -4.69 17.59
C LYS A 54 8.52 -4.11 18.07
N GLY A 55 7.42 -4.56 17.47
CA GLY A 55 6.06 -4.12 17.84
C GLY A 55 5.65 -2.76 17.27
N ALA A 56 6.53 -2.09 16.54
CA ALA A 56 6.20 -0.89 15.78
C ALA A 56 5.73 -1.26 14.35
N PRO A 57 4.99 -0.40 13.64
CA PRO A 57 4.46 -0.68 12.31
C PRO A 57 5.51 -1.20 11.32
N GLU A 58 6.73 -0.66 11.35
CA GLU A 58 7.83 -1.04 10.46
C GLU A 58 8.29 -2.50 10.66
N SER A 59 8.00 -3.12 11.81
CA SER A 59 8.33 -4.53 12.04
C SER A 59 7.62 -5.49 11.06
N ASN A 60 6.54 -5.05 10.40
CA ASN A 60 5.90 -5.78 9.30
C ASN A 60 6.84 -6.00 8.09
N LEU A 61 7.89 -5.19 7.93
CA LEU A 61 8.91 -5.42 6.91
C LEU A 61 9.65 -6.75 7.17
N ALA A 62 9.87 -7.13 8.44
CA ALA A 62 10.52 -8.40 8.78
C ALA A 62 9.66 -9.64 8.46
N SER A 63 8.34 -9.49 8.42
CA SER A 63 7.40 -10.51 7.97
C SER A 63 7.00 -10.39 6.49
N GLY A 64 7.61 -9.46 5.74
CA GLY A 64 7.30 -9.22 4.34
C GLY A 64 5.83 -8.81 4.09
N THR A 65 5.19 -8.26 5.12
CA THR A 65 3.80 -7.77 5.13
C THR A 65 3.73 -6.25 5.07
N ALA A 66 4.81 -5.62 4.65
CA ALA A 66 4.92 -4.20 4.41
C ALA A 66 5.87 -3.90 3.25
N VAL A 67 5.75 -2.69 2.72
CA VAL A 67 6.69 -2.07 1.78
C VAL A 67 6.96 -0.63 2.21
N ARG A 68 8.14 -0.12 1.87
CA ARG A 68 8.45 1.31 1.88
C ARG A 68 8.53 1.83 0.46
N ILE A 69 7.73 2.84 0.17
CA ILE A 69 7.73 3.59 -1.09
C ILE A 69 8.35 4.95 -0.81
N ARG A 70 9.39 5.32 -1.56
CA ARG A 70 10.30 6.44 -1.25
C ARG A 70 10.78 6.38 0.20
N PRO A 71 11.71 5.46 0.54
CA PRO A 71 12.19 5.31 1.91
C PRO A 71 12.72 6.60 2.58
N GLY A 72 13.08 7.64 1.81
CA GLY A 72 13.44 8.98 2.32
C GLY A 72 12.25 9.87 2.74
N ALA A 73 11.01 9.47 2.48
CA ALA A 73 9.77 10.18 2.81
C ALA A 73 9.23 9.82 4.22
N GLY A 74 10.10 9.50 5.18
CA GLY A 74 9.73 9.06 6.53
C GLY A 74 9.19 10.17 7.46
N ALA A 75 8.74 11.30 6.93
CA ALA A 75 8.24 12.43 7.70
C ALA A 75 6.98 13.03 7.05
N SER A 76 6.18 13.74 7.84
CA SER A 76 4.96 14.39 7.34
C SER A 76 5.28 15.48 6.30
N GLY A 77 4.44 15.59 5.27
CA GLY A 77 4.57 16.63 4.24
C GLY A 77 5.52 16.29 3.11
N SER A 78 5.89 15.00 2.97
CA SER A 78 6.67 14.48 1.85
C SER A 78 5.81 14.28 0.59
N LEU A 79 4.48 14.33 0.73
CA LEU A 79 3.49 14.27 -0.33
C LEU A 79 2.70 15.57 -0.47
N PHE A 80 2.44 15.97 -1.72
CA PHE A 80 1.53 17.07 -2.02
C PHE A 80 0.08 16.73 -1.64
N PRO A 81 -0.80 17.71 -1.35
CA PRO A 81 -2.18 17.45 -0.95
C PRO A 81 -2.95 16.53 -1.92
N LEU A 82 -2.74 16.68 -3.23
CA LEU A 82 -3.39 15.82 -4.23
C LEU A 82 -2.84 14.39 -4.19
N GLN A 83 -1.54 14.21 -3.98
CA GLN A 83 -0.92 12.90 -3.81
C GLN A 83 -1.46 12.19 -2.56
N VAL A 84 -1.62 12.92 -1.45
CA VAL A 84 -2.28 12.39 -0.26
C VAL A 84 -3.69 11.92 -0.59
N LEU A 85 -4.49 12.69 -1.32
CA LEU A 85 -5.83 12.26 -1.75
C LEU A 85 -5.79 10.96 -2.57
N THR A 86 -4.85 10.82 -3.49
CA THR A 86 -4.67 9.58 -4.25
C THR A 86 -4.27 8.41 -3.35
N VAL A 87 -3.33 8.60 -2.42
CA VAL A 87 -2.98 7.58 -1.42
C VAL A 87 -4.21 7.16 -0.61
N ARG A 88 -5.06 8.10 -0.19
CA ARG A 88 -6.31 7.77 0.51
C ARG A 88 -7.28 6.96 -0.34
N ASP A 89 -7.38 7.22 -1.64
CA ASP A 89 -8.19 6.38 -2.54
C ASP A 89 -7.59 4.97 -2.70
N ILE A 90 -6.26 4.84 -2.78
CA ILE A 90 -5.59 3.52 -2.80
C ILE A 90 -5.92 2.72 -1.54
N LEU A 91 -5.82 3.34 -0.36
CA LEU A 91 -6.18 2.68 0.91
C LEU A 91 -7.66 2.29 0.97
N ALA A 92 -8.55 3.17 0.49
CA ALA A 92 -9.99 2.89 0.39
C ALA A 92 -10.28 1.72 -0.54
N ASP A 93 -9.56 1.63 -1.65
CA ASP A 93 -9.64 0.51 -2.58
C ASP A 93 -9.15 -0.79 -1.92
N CYS A 94 -8.24 -0.73 -0.95
CA CYS A 94 -7.82 -1.88 -0.14
C CYS A 94 -8.80 -2.23 1.00
N GLU A 95 -9.97 -1.58 1.10
CA GLU A 95 -11.02 -1.85 2.09
C GLU A 95 -10.53 -1.90 3.55
N GLY A 96 -9.52 -1.10 3.88
CA GLY A 96 -8.96 -1.03 5.22
C GLY A 96 -8.01 -2.17 5.61
N VAL A 97 -7.71 -3.09 4.69
CA VAL A 97 -6.70 -4.14 4.89
C VAL A 97 -5.29 -3.55 5.00
N VAL A 98 -5.03 -2.49 4.25
CA VAL A 98 -3.75 -1.77 4.25
C VAL A 98 -3.84 -0.54 5.14
N ARG A 99 -2.82 -0.34 5.97
CA ARG A 99 -2.56 0.89 6.72
C ARG A 99 -1.38 1.64 6.12
N TRP A 100 -1.33 2.94 6.40
CA TRP A 100 -0.28 3.84 5.93
C TRP A 100 0.39 4.53 7.12
N GLY A 101 1.72 4.49 7.17
CA GLY A 101 2.51 5.09 8.24
C GLY A 101 2.37 6.62 8.32
N GLY A 102 1.83 7.26 7.28
CA GLY A 102 1.41 8.66 7.34
C GLY A 102 0.33 8.96 8.39
N ASP A 103 -0.38 7.94 8.86
CA ASP A 103 -1.37 8.05 9.95
C ASP A 103 -0.83 7.69 11.34
N ASP A 104 0.36 7.06 11.39
CA ASP A 104 0.92 6.52 12.62
C ASP A 104 1.67 7.60 13.43
N ASP A 105 2.02 7.26 14.67
CA ASP A 105 2.88 8.06 15.54
C ASP A 105 4.06 7.20 16.03
N PRO A 106 5.32 7.49 15.62
CA PRO A 106 5.71 8.56 14.72
C PRO A 106 5.26 8.34 13.26
N VAL A 107 5.10 9.44 12.53
CA VAL A 107 4.72 9.44 11.11
C VAL A 107 5.85 8.83 10.26
N ASP A 108 5.49 7.92 9.35
CA ASP A 108 6.34 7.39 8.27
C ASP A 108 5.53 7.34 6.96
N GLU A 109 5.52 8.43 6.18
CA GLU A 109 4.74 8.50 4.92
C GLU A 109 5.24 7.51 3.85
N SER A 110 6.40 6.89 4.05
CA SER A 110 6.92 5.86 3.15
C SER A 110 6.29 4.48 3.38
N LEU A 111 5.77 4.22 4.57
CA LEU A 111 5.42 2.87 5.01
C LEU A 111 3.97 2.49 4.66
N PHE A 112 3.79 1.35 4.00
CA PHE A 112 2.50 0.71 3.75
C PHE A 112 2.54 -0.72 4.26
N TYR A 113 1.55 -1.13 5.06
CA TYR A 113 1.57 -2.44 5.72
C TYR A 113 0.18 -3.04 5.86
N ILE A 114 0.11 -4.38 5.91
CA ILE A 114 -1.12 -5.10 6.21
C ILE A 114 -1.45 -4.87 7.69
N GLY A 115 -2.60 -4.26 7.95
CA GLY A 115 -3.05 -3.90 9.31
C GLY A 115 -3.89 -4.98 9.99
N LEU A 116 -4.14 -6.10 9.32
CA LEU A 116 -4.97 -7.21 9.79
C LEU A 116 -4.14 -8.48 9.98
N GLY A 117 -4.66 -9.40 10.79
CA GLY A 117 -4.05 -10.72 10.97
C GLY A 117 -3.99 -11.49 9.64
N PRO A 118 -3.02 -12.40 9.48
CA PRO A 118 -2.81 -13.15 8.23
C PRO A 118 -4.00 -14.07 7.85
N ASP A 119 -4.84 -14.44 8.81
CA ASP A 119 -6.01 -15.30 8.63
C ASP A 119 -7.34 -14.53 8.53
N ASP A 120 -7.30 -13.18 8.48
CA ASP A 120 -8.51 -12.37 8.35
C ASP A 120 -9.10 -12.51 6.94
N ASP A 121 -10.36 -12.94 6.85
CA ASP A 121 -11.05 -13.17 5.58
C ASP A 121 -11.12 -11.92 4.68
N ARG A 122 -11.01 -10.72 5.24
CA ARG A 122 -10.96 -9.48 4.45
C ARG A 122 -9.69 -9.40 3.61
N VAL A 123 -8.56 -9.90 4.12
CA VAL A 123 -7.30 -9.97 3.38
C VAL A 123 -7.49 -10.84 2.13
N ARG A 124 -8.07 -12.04 2.31
CA ARG A 124 -8.34 -12.97 1.21
C ARG A 124 -9.28 -12.36 0.17
N LYS A 125 -10.40 -11.76 0.60
CA LYS A 125 -11.39 -11.13 -0.30
C LYS A 125 -10.78 -10.02 -1.15
N VAL A 126 -9.97 -9.15 -0.55
CA VAL A 126 -9.31 -8.06 -1.28
C VAL A 126 -8.28 -8.61 -2.27
N ALA A 127 -7.48 -9.60 -1.86
CA ALA A 127 -6.50 -10.25 -2.72
C ALA A 127 -7.16 -10.93 -3.93
N ASP A 128 -8.24 -11.69 -3.72
CA ASP A 128 -8.97 -12.37 -4.80
C ASP A 128 -9.56 -11.36 -5.79
N ARG A 129 -10.12 -10.25 -5.30
CA ARG A 129 -10.60 -9.19 -6.17
C ARG A 129 -9.47 -8.60 -7.04
N PHE A 130 -8.31 -8.33 -6.46
CA PHE A 130 -7.19 -7.78 -7.24
C PHE A 130 -6.63 -8.77 -8.25
N ARG A 131 -6.57 -10.06 -7.94
CA ARG A 131 -6.20 -11.10 -8.92
C ARG A 131 -7.16 -11.15 -10.09
N VAL A 132 -8.47 -11.07 -9.83
CA VAL A 132 -9.50 -11.01 -10.89
C VAL A 132 -9.33 -9.76 -11.75
N GLN A 133 -9.07 -8.61 -11.13
CA GLN A 133 -8.83 -7.36 -11.86
C GLN A 133 -7.57 -7.44 -12.73
N GLU A 134 -6.48 -8.02 -12.22
CA GLU A 134 -5.21 -8.10 -12.94
C GLU A 134 -5.28 -8.93 -14.23
N VAL A 135 -6.14 -9.97 -14.25
CA VAL A 135 -6.38 -10.77 -15.46
C VAL A 135 -7.51 -10.23 -16.35
N THR A 136 -8.21 -9.17 -15.91
CA THR A 136 -9.32 -8.56 -16.67
C THR A 136 -8.89 -7.25 -17.34
N PRO A 137 -8.79 -7.20 -18.68
CA PRO A 137 -8.43 -5.96 -19.38
C PRO A 137 -9.37 -4.80 -19.04
N GLY A 138 -8.82 -3.63 -18.74
CA GLY A 138 -9.60 -2.42 -18.42
C GLY A 138 -10.04 -2.30 -16.96
N LEU A 139 -9.63 -3.22 -16.08
CA LEU A 139 -9.81 -3.13 -14.63
C LEU A 139 -8.46 -3.11 -13.90
N GLY A 140 -8.44 -2.61 -12.66
CA GLY A 140 -7.27 -2.66 -11.77
C GLY A 140 -6.37 -1.42 -11.81
N ALA A 141 -5.13 -1.58 -11.34
CA ALA A 141 -4.18 -0.49 -11.17
C ALA A 141 -3.73 0.13 -12.51
N GLY A 142 -3.74 1.47 -12.59
CA GLY A 142 -3.33 2.24 -13.78
C GLY A 142 -4.43 2.48 -14.81
N VAL A 143 -5.66 2.02 -14.57
CA VAL A 143 -6.84 2.49 -15.33
C VAL A 143 -7.12 3.94 -14.96
N THR A 144 -7.47 4.80 -15.92
CA THR A 144 -7.82 6.21 -15.63
C THR A 144 -9.00 6.27 -14.66
N VAL A 145 -8.75 6.74 -13.44
CA VAL A 145 -9.76 6.92 -12.42
C VAL A 145 -9.86 8.40 -12.04
N ASP A 146 -11.09 8.93 -11.95
CA ASP A 146 -11.32 10.22 -11.30
C ASP A 146 -11.23 10.04 -9.78
N VAL A 147 -10.04 10.25 -9.22
CA VAL A 147 -9.80 10.25 -7.76
C VAL A 147 -10.54 11.36 -7.02
N LEU A 148 -11.02 12.39 -7.75
CA LEU A 148 -11.78 13.49 -7.18
C LEU A 148 -13.29 13.23 -7.18
N ALA A 149 -13.75 12.12 -7.77
CA ALA A 149 -15.14 11.72 -7.77
C ALA A 149 -15.71 11.69 -6.33
N PRO A 150 -16.89 12.31 -6.08
CA PRO A 150 -17.42 12.46 -4.72
C PRO A 150 -17.53 11.14 -3.94
N SER A 151 -17.98 10.07 -4.60
CA SER A 151 -18.14 8.75 -3.99
C SER A 151 -16.82 8.17 -3.51
N ARG A 152 -15.72 8.34 -4.27
CA ARG A 152 -14.39 7.86 -3.90
C ARG A 152 -13.84 8.64 -2.70
N ARG A 153 -13.95 9.97 -2.75
CA ARG A 153 -13.56 10.84 -1.64
C ARG A 153 -14.28 10.51 -0.35
N GLU A 154 -15.59 10.22 -0.40
CA GLU A 154 -16.35 9.86 0.80
C GLU A 154 -15.96 8.49 1.35
N ARG A 155 -15.68 7.49 0.50
CA ARG A 155 -15.11 6.21 0.96
C ARG A 155 -13.77 6.41 1.66
N ALA A 156 -12.88 7.19 1.05
CA ALA A 156 -11.56 7.50 1.58
C ALA A 156 -11.62 8.22 2.94
N LYS A 157 -12.47 9.26 3.06
CA LYS A 157 -12.68 9.97 4.33
C LYS A 157 -13.28 9.06 5.40
N ARG A 158 -14.24 8.20 5.04
CA ARG A 158 -14.84 7.25 5.98
C ARG A 158 -13.79 6.27 6.51
N LEU A 159 -13.02 5.64 5.61
CA LEU A 159 -11.97 4.72 6.02
C LEU A 159 -10.94 5.40 6.93
N HIS A 160 -10.49 6.60 6.58
CA HIS A 160 -9.53 7.35 7.39
C HIS A 160 -10.05 7.58 8.81
N ARG A 161 -11.33 7.94 8.99
CA ARG A 161 -11.92 8.09 10.33
C ARG A 161 -11.94 6.77 11.10
N GLU A 162 -12.33 5.68 10.45
CA GLU A 162 -12.37 4.34 11.06
C GLU A 162 -10.97 3.90 11.51
N GLN A 163 -9.95 4.09 10.67
CA GLN A 163 -8.57 3.69 10.97
C GLN A 163 -7.88 4.54 12.05
N ARG A 164 -8.38 5.77 12.31
CA ARG A 164 -7.89 6.65 13.39
C ARG A 164 -8.59 6.43 14.73
N SER A 165 -9.74 5.76 14.74
CA SER A 165 -10.48 5.44 15.97
C SER A 165 -10.04 4.12 16.63
N HIS A 166 -9.13 3.38 15.98
CA HIS A 166 -8.57 2.11 16.43
C HIS A 166 -7.07 2.25 16.66
#